data_AF-A0A6A4UFS2-F1
#
_entry.id   AF-A0A6A4UFS2-F1
#
_cell.length_a   1.000
_cell.length_b   1.000
_cell.length_c   1.000
_cell.angle_alpha   90.00
_cell.angle_beta   90.00
_cell.angle_gamma   90.00
#
_symmetry.space_group_name_H-M   'P 1'
#
loop_
_entity.id
_entity.type
_entity.pdbx_description
1 polymer ?
#
loop_
_entity_poly.entity_id
_entity_poly.type
_entity_poly.pdbx_seq_one_letter_code
_entity_poly.pdbx_strand_id
1 'polypeptide(L)'
;MKLKLPDSSKNWISLVGATVAVITFSMIVFLFIISSVTRTGNTYLGLIIYVLLPGVLFIGLLLIPLGMWLKIRKEKRTSGEVTKGWPVINFNDVKQRHAAMIFAAGTSVFLLASAVGSYEAFHYTESVEFCGKVCHEVMKPEYVAYKNSPHARVRCVDCHVGTGADWYMRSKLSGLYQVYAVTLGTVPRPIETPIANLRPARETCEECHWPEKFYSRKLRQTKHYLSDEKNSEWDISLTMKIGAPLSALGLQEGIHWHINPDVKIEYKAADKKREIIPWVRYTNLKTGEVIVYEDPNQKVANGKLETLETRLVDCMDCHNRPSHNYQHPVYFLNNAITSGSIPKELPRIKFIALDILENNFATTDEAMKEISNGVLDFYKANYPEVFKNQKSLIDKAISGIQAEFNKNMFPEMKVKWNVYPNNIGHLEFKGCFRCHNDNHKSADGKVIRMDCNLCHTINAQGYTNKLEKASLFGALDFKHPGTDVGDKWKSMLCSDCHTSLVH
;
A
#
# COMPACT_ATOMS: atom_id res chain seq x y z
N MET A 1 36.10 -29.98 37.47
CA MET A 1 35.30 -30.00 38.71
C MET A 1 33.93 -30.59 38.40
N LYS A 2 33.53 -31.74 38.97
CA LYS A 2 32.25 -32.40 38.64
C LYS A 2 31.07 -31.57 39.18
N LEU A 3 30.30 -30.93 38.30
CA LEU A 3 29.07 -30.21 38.64
C LEU A 3 28.03 -31.23 39.17
N LYS A 4 27.63 -31.10 40.44
CA LYS A 4 26.57 -31.93 41.06
C LYS A 4 25.23 -31.18 40.98
N LEU A 5 24.33 -31.66 40.12
CA LEU A 5 22.97 -31.11 39.96
C LEU A 5 22.01 -31.62 41.07
N PRO A 6 20.91 -30.90 41.35
CA PRO A 6 19.86 -31.33 42.27
C PRO A 6 19.23 -32.67 41.86
N ASP A 7 18.75 -33.46 42.82
CA ASP A 7 18.11 -34.74 42.50
C ASP A 7 16.77 -34.56 41.76
N SER A 8 16.06 -33.44 41.97
CA SER A 8 14.80 -33.12 41.29
C SER A 8 14.94 -32.96 39.77
N SER A 9 16.11 -32.55 39.26
CA SER A 9 16.36 -32.41 37.82
C SER A 9 16.70 -33.73 37.11
N LYS A 10 16.91 -34.82 37.86
CA LYS A 10 17.20 -36.16 37.32
C LYS A 10 15.91 -36.89 36.94
N ASN A 11 15.23 -36.40 35.91
CA ASN A 11 14.06 -37.06 35.30
C ASN A 11 14.10 -36.92 33.78
N TRP A 12 13.43 -37.84 33.08
CA TRP A 12 13.40 -37.88 31.61
C TRP A 12 12.79 -36.61 31.00
N ILE A 13 11.79 -36.00 31.62
CA ILE A 13 11.12 -34.80 31.10
C ILE A 13 12.05 -33.59 31.13
N SER A 14 12.75 -33.36 32.25
CA SER A 14 13.74 -32.29 32.38
C SER A 14 14.97 -32.54 31.50
N LEU A 15 15.39 -33.80 31.30
CA LEU A 15 16.48 -34.15 30.39
C LEU A 15 16.11 -33.85 28.93
N VAL A 16 14.92 -34.28 28.49
CA VAL A 16 14.39 -33.98 27.15
C VAL A 16 14.27 -32.48 26.94
N GLY A 17 13.70 -31.75 27.92
CA GLY A 17 13.60 -30.29 27.87
C GLY A 17 14.96 -29.60 27.72
N ALA A 18 15.96 -30.03 28.49
CA ALA A 18 17.32 -29.51 28.40
C ALA A 18 17.99 -29.83 27.06
N THR A 19 17.84 -31.06 26.55
CA THR A 19 18.37 -31.45 25.24
C THR A 19 17.74 -30.64 24.12
N VAL A 20 16.41 -30.49 24.11
CA VAL A 20 15.70 -29.66 23.13
C VAL A 20 16.18 -28.20 23.21
N ALA A 21 16.29 -27.63 24.41
CA ALA A 21 16.74 -26.25 24.58
C ALA A 21 18.17 -26.04 24.06
N VAL A 22 19.12 -26.93 24.39
CA VAL A 22 20.52 -26.82 23.95
C VAL A 22 20.64 -26.97 22.44
N ILE A 23 20.00 -27.99 21.85
CA ILE A 23 20.04 -28.21 20.40
C ILE A 23 19.43 -27.01 19.67
N THR A 24 18.25 -26.58 20.09
CA THR A 24 17.54 -25.46 19.45
C THR A 24 18.33 -24.16 19.57
N PHE A 25 18.90 -23.87 20.75
CA PHE A 25 19.77 -22.70 20.93
C PHE A 25 21.00 -22.75 20.01
N SER A 26 21.64 -23.91 19.91
CA SER A 26 22.81 -24.10 19.05
C SER A 26 22.46 -23.93 17.57
N MET A 27 21.28 -24.40 17.15
CA MET A 27 20.75 -24.18 15.80
C MET A 27 20.47 -22.70 15.53
N ILE A 28 19.87 -21.97 16.47
CA ILE A 28 19.62 -20.53 16.34
C ILE A 28 20.95 -19.79 16.12
N VAL A 29 21.95 -20.05 16.98
CA VAL A 29 23.27 -19.43 16.88
C VAL A 29 23.94 -19.75 15.54
N PHE A 30 23.92 -21.02 15.14
CA PHE A 30 24.50 -21.46 13.87
C PHE A 30 23.85 -20.79 12.66
N LEU A 31 22.52 -20.79 12.58
CA LEU A 31 21.78 -20.19 11.47
C LEU A 31 21.91 -18.66 11.45
N PHE A 32 21.96 -18.03 12.62
CA PHE A 32 22.20 -16.59 12.74
C PHE A 32 23.59 -16.21 12.20
N ILE A 33 24.63 -16.98 12.55
CA ILE A 33 25.98 -16.78 12.02
C ILE A 33 25.99 -16.95 10.51
N ILE A 34 25.39 -18.03 9.99
CA ILE A 34 25.31 -18.25 8.54
C ILE A 34 24.59 -17.11 7.84
N SER A 35 23.43 -16.69 8.34
CA SER A 35 22.65 -15.59 7.75
C SER A 35 23.46 -14.29 7.72
N SER A 36 24.17 -13.99 8.81
CA SER A 36 25.02 -12.80 8.93
C SER A 36 26.22 -12.82 7.98
N VAL A 37 26.90 -13.96 7.86
CA VAL A 37 28.10 -14.11 7.00
C VAL A 37 27.72 -14.11 5.51
N THR A 38 26.65 -14.82 5.16
CA THR A 38 26.23 -14.98 3.75
C THR A 38 25.40 -13.80 3.24
N ARG A 39 24.97 -12.87 4.13
CA ARG A 39 24.03 -11.77 3.82
C ARG A 39 22.77 -12.26 3.10
N THR A 40 22.35 -13.50 3.35
CA THR A 40 21.20 -14.10 2.67
C THR A 40 19.90 -13.62 3.33
N GLY A 41 19.26 -12.62 2.73
CA GLY A 41 17.96 -12.08 3.14
C GLY A 41 16.77 -12.94 2.70
N ASN A 42 16.83 -14.27 2.91
CA ASN A 42 15.71 -15.14 2.56
C ASN A 42 14.57 -14.96 3.58
N THR A 43 13.41 -14.53 3.10
CA THR A 43 12.21 -14.30 3.92
C THR A 43 11.89 -15.52 4.80
N TYR A 44 11.97 -16.75 4.29
CA TYR A 44 11.65 -17.93 5.10
C TYR A 44 12.67 -18.23 6.20
N LEU A 45 13.94 -17.91 5.96
CA LEU A 45 15.01 -18.14 6.94
C LEU A 45 14.81 -17.24 8.17
N GLY A 46 14.41 -15.98 7.97
CA GLY A 46 14.10 -15.06 9.07
C GLY A 46 12.96 -15.56 9.96
N LEU A 47 11.89 -16.12 9.37
CA LEU A 47 10.77 -16.68 10.12
C LEU A 47 11.20 -17.89 10.97
N ILE A 48 12.06 -18.76 10.44
CA ILE A 48 12.59 -19.92 11.16
C ILE A 48 13.46 -19.47 12.34
N ILE A 49 14.42 -18.58 12.10
CA ILE A 49 15.39 -18.13 13.11
C ILE A 49 14.72 -17.31 14.21
N TYR A 50 13.80 -16.41 13.86
CA TYR A 50 13.30 -15.39 14.77
C TYR A 50 11.90 -15.69 15.36
N VAL A 51 11.17 -16.67 14.83
CA VAL A 51 9.83 -17.03 15.32
C VAL A 51 9.74 -18.51 15.71
N LEU A 52 10.03 -19.43 14.78
CA LEU A 52 9.82 -20.87 15.01
C LEU A 52 10.78 -21.45 16.05
N LEU A 53 12.10 -21.30 15.86
CA LEU A 53 13.10 -21.88 16.76
C LEU A 53 13.04 -21.28 18.17
N PRO A 54 12.85 -19.97 18.37
CA PRO A 54 12.61 -19.42 19.71
C PRO A 54 11.39 -20.05 20.38
N GLY A 55 10.28 -20.27 19.66
CA GLY A 55 9.11 -20.95 20.19
C GLY A 55 9.43 -22.37 20.72
N VAL A 56 10.21 -23.15 19.96
CA VAL A 56 10.66 -24.49 20.37
C VAL A 56 11.62 -24.41 21.57
N LEU A 57 12.52 -23.43 21.61
CA LEU A 57 13.42 -23.19 22.74
C LEU A 57 12.63 -22.91 24.03
N PHE A 58 11.60 -22.07 23.96
CA PHE A 58 10.71 -21.78 25.10
C PHE A 58 10.00 -23.05 25.60
N ILE A 59 9.48 -23.89 24.69
CA ILE A 59 8.86 -25.17 25.07
C ILE A 59 9.88 -26.06 25.77
N GLY A 60 11.10 -26.19 25.24
CA GLY A 60 12.18 -26.95 25.86
C GLY A 60 12.51 -26.46 27.28
N LEU A 61 12.60 -25.15 27.46
CA LEU A 61 12.85 -24.53 28.77
C LEU A 61 11.69 -24.75 29.76
N LEU A 62 10.42 -24.74 29.30
CA LEU A 62 9.25 -25.00 30.15
C LEU A 62 9.14 -26.47 30.61
N LEU A 63 9.63 -27.42 29.81
CA LEU A 63 9.67 -28.84 30.18
C LEU A 63 10.60 -29.10 31.38
N ILE A 64 11.64 -28.30 31.59
CA ILE A 64 12.59 -28.44 32.70
C ILE A 64 11.91 -28.29 34.07
N PRO A 65 11.27 -27.15 34.42
CA PRO A 65 10.58 -26.98 35.68
C PRO A 65 9.35 -27.90 35.80
N LEU A 66 8.66 -28.19 34.69
CA LEU A 66 7.53 -29.13 34.69
C LEU A 66 7.99 -30.54 35.12
N GLY A 67 9.09 -31.04 34.56
CA GLY A 67 9.68 -32.33 34.93
C GLY A 67 10.12 -32.37 36.39
N MET A 68 10.75 -31.30 36.88
CA MET A 68 11.15 -31.17 38.29
C MET A 68 9.94 -31.20 39.22
N TRP A 69 8.88 -30.45 38.90
CA TRP A 69 7.64 -30.41 39.69
C TRP A 69 6.93 -31.77 39.72
N LEU A 70 6.81 -32.44 38.57
CA LEU A 70 6.21 -33.77 38.48
C LEU A 70 7.00 -34.81 39.29
N LYS A 71 8.34 -34.76 39.26
CA LYS A 71 9.19 -35.64 40.05
C LYS A 71 9.01 -35.42 41.54
N ILE A 72 9.06 -34.16 42.00
CA ILE A 72 8.84 -33.81 43.41
C ILE A 72 7.46 -34.27 43.88
N ARG A 73 6.42 -34.07 43.05
CA ARG A 73 5.04 -34.50 43.37
C ARG A 73 4.91 -36.02 43.44
N LYS A 74 5.61 -36.75 42.58
CA LYS A 74 5.66 -38.23 42.59
C LYS A 74 6.36 -38.73 43.85
N GLU A 75 7.54 -38.20 44.17
CA GLU A 75 8.31 -38.58 45.36
C GLU A 75 7.54 -38.31 46.66
N LYS A 76 6.88 -37.15 46.76
CA LYS A 76 5.98 -36.84 47.90
C LYS A 76 4.78 -37.79 48.05
N ARG A 77 4.32 -38.42 46.95
CA ARG A 77 3.23 -39.40 46.99
C ARG A 77 3.71 -40.80 47.39
N THR A 78 4.94 -41.18 47.04
CA THR A 78 5.49 -42.51 47.33
C THR A 78 6.22 -42.62 48.67
N SER A 79 6.78 -41.53 49.20
CA SER A 79 7.69 -41.59 50.36
C SER A 79 7.01 -41.41 51.73
N GLY A 80 5.72 -41.09 51.79
CA GLY A 80 4.94 -40.99 53.04
C GLY A 80 5.31 -39.81 53.98
N GLU A 81 6.52 -39.25 53.89
CA GLU A 81 6.94 -38.08 54.66
C GLU A 81 6.50 -36.78 53.98
N VAL A 82 5.48 -36.15 54.55
CA VAL A 82 5.11 -34.78 54.21
C VAL A 82 5.92 -33.83 55.09
N THR A 83 7.15 -33.50 54.68
CA THR A 83 7.78 -32.27 55.18
C THR A 83 7.01 -31.08 54.58
N LYS A 84 6.05 -30.54 55.33
CA LYS A 84 5.42 -29.25 55.05
C LYS A 84 6.44 -28.15 55.34
N GLY A 85 7.32 -27.87 54.39
CA GLY A 85 8.28 -26.78 54.48
C GLY A 85 8.48 -26.11 53.12
N TRP A 86 8.69 -24.79 53.14
CA TRP A 86 9.21 -24.05 51.99
C TRP A 86 10.63 -24.53 51.66
N PRO A 87 11.05 -24.49 50.39
CA PRO A 87 12.43 -24.83 50.03
C PRO A 87 13.44 -23.95 50.78
N VAL A 88 14.41 -24.57 51.45
CA VAL A 88 15.49 -23.87 52.16
C VAL A 88 16.63 -23.59 51.18
N ILE A 89 16.89 -22.30 50.92
CA ILE A 89 18.02 -21.83 50.12
C ILE A 89 19.25 -21.67 51.03
N ASN A 90 20.22 -22.55 50.88
CA ASN A 90 21.48 -22.59 51.62
C ASN A 90 22.68 -22.59 50.66
N PHE A 91 23.27 -21.41 50.43
CA PHE A 91 24.43 -21.25 49.56
C PHE A 91 25.74 -21.84 50.12
N ASN A 92 25.75 -22.30 51.37
CA ASN A 92 26.87 -23.08 51.91
C ASN A 92 26.88 -24.52 51.36
N ASP A 93 25.76 -25.04 50.85
CA ASP A 93 25.74 -26.32 50.12
C ASP A 93 26.31 -26.12 48.70
N VAL A 94 27.36 -26.88 48.39
CA VAL A 94 28.04 -26.90 47.09
C VAL A 94 27.07 -27.22 45.94
N LYS A 95 26.09 -28.09 46.13
CA LYS A 95 25.09 -28.45 45.11
C LYS A 95 24.17 -27.26 44.80
N GLN A 96 23.68 -26.57 45.83
CA GLN A 96 22.82 -25.41 45.67
C GLN A 96 23.59 -24.22 45.07
N ARG A 97 24.84 -24.00 45.49
CA ARG A 97 25.71 -22.97 44.92
C ARG A 97 26.01 -23.20 43.44
N HIS A 98 26.35 -24.43 43.04
CA HIS A 98 26.55 -24.77 41.63
C HIS A 98 25.27 -24.62 40.81
N ALA A 99 24.13 -25.08 41.34
CA ALA A 99 22.83 -24.91 40.68
C ALA A 99 22.49 -23.42 40.49
N ALA A 100 22.72 -22.59 41.50
CA ALA A 100 22.50 -21.15 41.43
C ALA A 100 23.43 -20.46 40.43
N MET A 101 24.72 -20.81 40.39
CA MET A 101 25.67 -20.26 39.40
C MET A 101 25.31 -20.67 37.96
N ILE A 102 24.96 -21.95 37.73
CA ILE A 102 24.51 -22.42 36.42
C ILE A 102 23.21 -21.70 36.02
N PHE A 103 22.26 -21.58 36.95
CA PHE A 103 21.00 -20.89 36.71
C PHE A 103 21.23 -19.41 36.39
N ALA A 104 22.07 -18.71 37.15
CA ALA A 104 22.37 -17.30 36.93
C ALA A 104 23.09 -17.07 35.60
N ALA A 105 24.12 -17.88 35.29
CA ALA A 105 24.84 -17.79 34.01
C ALA A 105 23.94 -18.15 32.83
N GLY A 106 23.20 -19.26 32.92
CA GLY A 106 22.27 -19.71 31.89
C GLY A 106 21.13 -18.71 31.66
N THR A 107 20.57 -18.14 32.72
CA THR A 107 19.54 -17.09 32.63
C THR A 107 20.11 -15.83 31.99
N SER A 108 21.33 -15.42 32.35
CA SER A 108 21.97 -14.24 31.76
C SER A 108 22.20 -14.42 30.25
N VAL A 109 22.73 -15.58 29.82
CA VAL A 109 22.90 -15.90 28.40
C VAL A 109 21.54 -15.97 27.70
N PHE A 110 20.55 -16.60 28.32
CA PHE A 110 19.20 -16.70 27.76
C PHE A 110 18.55 -15.32 27.60
N LEU A 111 18.65 -14.44 28.60
CA LEU A 111 18.11 -13.09 28.54
C LEU A 111 18.80 -12.26 27.46
N LEU A 112 20.13 -12.34 27.36
CA LEU A 112 20.88 -11.67 26.29
C LEU A 112 20.48 -12.19 24.90
N ALA A 113 20.44 -13.50 24.72
CA ALA A 113 20.03 -14.12 23.46
C ALA A 113 18.57 -13.81 23.12
N SER A 114 17.68 -13.80 24.10
CA SER A 114 16.27 -13.44 23.93
C SER A 114 16.12 -11.97 23.58
N ALA A 115 16.90 -11.07 24.18
CA ALA A 115 16.89 -9.66 23.84
C ALA A 115 17.33 -9.43 22.39
N VAL A 116 18.46 -10.03 21.98
CA VAL A 116 18.95 -9.96 20.59
C VAL A 116 17.96 -10.59 19.63
N GLY A 117 17.45 -11.79 19.95
CA GLY A 117 16.47 -12.50 19.11
C GLY A 117 15.16 -11.73 18.97
N SER A 118 14.67 -11.09 20.05
CA SER A 118 13.46 -10.27 20.01
C SER A 118 13.65 -9.00 19.20
N TYR A 119 14.83 -8.36 19.29
CA TYR A 119 15.19 -7.20 18.48
C TYR A 119 15.23 -7.56 16.99
N GLU A 120 15.86 -8.66 16.62
CA GLU A 120 15.88 -9.13 15.24
C GLU A 120 14.50 -9.56 14.73
N ALA A 121 13.71 -10.25 15.56
CA ALA A 121 12.32 -10.60 15.23
C ALA A 121 11.47 -9.35 14.98
N PHE A 122 11.65 -8.32 15.80
CA PHE A 122 11.02 -7.02 15.62
C PHE A 122 11.40 -6.43 14.25
N HIS A 123 12.69 -6.29 13.94
CA HIS A 123 13.15 -5.74 12.67
C HIS A 123 12.68 -6.55 11.45
N TYR A 124 12.71 -7.87 11.55
CA TYR A 124 12.23 -8.74 10.48
C TYR A 124 10.72 -8.58 10.25
N THR A 125 9.90 -8.58 11.31
CA THR A 125 8.44 -8.43 11.19
C THR A 125 7.98 -7.02 10.79
N GLU A 126 8.90 -6.07 10.70
CA GLU A 126 8.68 -4.71 10.19
C GLU A 126 9.32 -4.49 8.80
N SER A 127 9.95 -5.52 8.24
CA SER A 127 10.57 -5.45 6.92
C SER A 127 9.55 -5.47 5.79
N VAL A 128 9.94 -4.89 4.66
CA VAL A 128 9.18 -4.94 3.41
C VAL A 128 9.05 -6.39 2.91
N GLU A 129 10.08 -7.21 3.14
CA GLU A 129 10.08 -8.63 2.82
C GLU A 129 9.00 -9.39 3.60
N PHE A 130 8.87 -9.12 4.89
CA PHE A 130 7.85 -9.76 5.71
C PHE A 130 6.44 -9.38 5.26
N CYS A 131 6.16 -8.07 5.17
CA CYS A 131 4.84 -7.57 4.80
C CYS A 131 4.44 -7.94 3.36
N GLY A 132 5.39 -7.94 2.42
CA GLY A 132 5.11 -8.10 0.99
C GLY A 132 5.26 -9.51 0.43
N LYS A 133 6.07 -10.38 1.05
CA LYS A 133 6.41 -11.70 0.48
C LYS A 133 5.95 -12.90 1.31
N VAL A 134 5.65 -12.74 2.60
CA VAL A 134 5.21 -13.90 3.43
C VAL A 134 3.84 -14.38 2.97
N CYS A 135 2.86 -13.47 2.95
CA CYS A 135 1.52 -13.74 2.42
C CYS A 135 1.46 -13.42 0.92
N HIS A 136 2.38 -13.99 0.13
CA HIS A 136 2.61 -13.59 -1.27
C HIS A 136 1.36 -13.64 -2.15
N GLU A 137 0.45 -14.60 -1.98
CA GLU A 137 -0.79 -14.66 -2.78
C GLU A 137 -1.66 -13.41 -2.59
N VAL A 138 -1.90 -13.04 -1.33
CA VAL A 138 -2.77 -11.92 -0.96
C VAL A 138 -2.08 -10.57 -1.12
N MET A 139 -0.78 -10.50 -0.81
CA MET A 139 -0.01 -9.26 -0.79
C MET A 139 0.70 -8.94 -2.11
N LYS A 140 0.71 -9.84 -3.10
CA LYS A 140 1.31 -9.60 -4.42
C LYS A 140 0.85 -8.28 -5.05
N PRO A 141 -0.46 -7.92 -5.10
CA PRO A 141 -0.90 -6.67 -5.70
C PRO A 141 -0.29 -5.44 -5.02
N GLU A 142 -0.32 -5.40 -3.69
CA GLU A 142 0.17 -4.27 -2.89
C GLU A 142 1.69 -4.15 -2.98
N TYR A 143 2.40 -5.29 -2.94
CA TYR A 143 3.85 -5.35 -3.00
C TYR A 143 4.41 -4.95 -4.37
N VAL A 144 3.76 -5.40 -5.45
CA VAL A 144 4.16 -5.03 -6.82
C VAL A 144 3.90 -3.55 -7.06
N ALA A 145 2.73 -3.02 -6.65
CA ALA A 145 2.43 -1.60 -6.78
C ALA A 145 3.42 -0.74 -5.98
N TYR A 146 3.72 -1.14 -4.72
CA TYR A 146 4.72 -0.47 -3.86
C TYR A 146 6.08 -0.35 -4.55
N LYS A 147 6.59 -1.44 -5.14
CA LYS A 147 7.89 -1.46 -5.83
C LYS A 147 7.97 -0.53 -7.03
N ASN A 148 6.84 -0.27 -7.68
CA ASN A 148 6.75 0.59 -8.85
C ASN A 148 6.28 2.01 -8.48
N SER A 149 6.31 2.37 -7.20
CA SER A 149 5.86 3.68 -6.70
C SER A 149 7.03 4.61 -6.31
N PRO A 150 6.77 5.92 -6.17
CA PRO A 150 7.74 6.87 -5.62
C PRO A 150 8.23 6.52 -4.20
N HIS A 151 7.49 5.67 -3.47
CA HIS A 151 7.77 5.26 -2.10
C HIS A 151 8.39 3.86 -2.01
N ALA A 152 8.88 3.28 -3.11
CA ALA A 152 9.48 1.93 -3.15
C ALA A 152 10.70 1.71 -2.22
N ARG A 153 11.20 2.77 -1.58
CA ARG A 153 12.31 2.75 -0.62
C ARG A 153 11.90 3.16 0.81
N VAL A 154 10.62 3.39 1.06
CA VAL A 154 10.05 3.70 2.39
C VAL A 154 9.47 2.41 2.96
N ARG A 155 9.77 2.05 4.22
CA ARG A 155 9.30 0.76 4.75
C ARG A 155 7.78 0.78 4.90
N CYS A 156 7.14 -0.38 4.77
CA CYS A 156 5.68 -0.50 4.96
C CYS A 156 5.24 0.05 6.33
N VAL A 157 6.03 -0.19 7.37
CA VAL A 157 5.73 0.21 8.75
C VAL A 157 5.80 1.71 8.99
N ASP A 158 6.56 2.45 8.19
CA ASP A 158 6.67 3.91 8.31
C ASP A 158 5.32 4.57 8.00
N CYS A 159 4.50 3.92 7.15
CA CYS A 159 3.13 4.35 6.84
C CYS A 159 2.03 3.59 7.62
N HIS A 160 2.15 2.26 7.76
CA HIS A 160 1.04 1.41 8.23
C HIS A 160 1.05 1.07 9.73
N VAL A 161 2.19 1.21 10.41
CA VAL A 161 2.31 0.85 11.83
C VAL A 161 2.43 2.10 12.68
N GLY A 162 3.45 2.92 12.42
CA GLY A 162 3.74 4.12 13.19
C GLY A 162 4.70 3.90 14.34
N THR A 163 5.17 5.01 14.92
CA THR A 163 6.10 5.00 16.04
C THR A 163 5.38 4.91 17.38
N GLY A 164 6.03 4.32 18.38
CA GLY A 164 5.50 4.22 19.74
C GLY A 164 4.78 2.91 20.06
N ALA A 165 4.66 2.64 21.36
CA ALA A 165 4.19 1.35 21.88
C ALA A 165 2.71 1.05 21.58
N ASP A 166 1.85 2.07 21.56
CA ASP A 166 0.41 1.90 21.28
C ASP A 166 0.19 1.43 19.83
N TRP A 167 0.77 2.15 18.88
CA TRP A 167 0.75 1.83 17.46
C TRP A 167 1.35 0.46 17.15
N TYR A 168 2.46 0.13 17.82
CA TYR A 168 3.05 -1.21 17.77
C TYR A 168 2.06 -2.29 18.21
N MET A 169 1.42 -2.13 19.38
CA MET A 169 0.47 -3.12 19.90
C MET A 169 -0.75 -3.28 18.98
N ARG A 170 -1.34 -2.17 18.51
CA ARG A 170 -2.45 -2.18 17.56
C ARG A 170 -2.10 -2.93 16.28
N SER A 171 -0.91 -2.69 15.73
CA SER A 171 -0.49 -3.34 14.49
C SER A 171 -0.29 -4.84 14.67
N LYS A 172 0.27 -5.29 15.80
CA LYS A 172 0.45 -6.74 16.06
C LYS A 172 -0.88 -7.45 16.30
N LEU A 173 -1.84 -6.83 17.01
CA LEU A 173 -3.19 -7.37 17.16
C LEU A 173 -3.93 -7.46 15.82
N SER A 174 -3.84 -6.41 15.00
CA SER A 174 -4.37 -6.43 13.63
C SER A 174 -3.68 -7.48 12.76
N GLY A 175 -2.37 -7.65 12.91
CA GLY A 175 -1.58 -8.66 12.20
C GLY A 175 -1.99 -10.09 12.55
N LEU A 176 -2.31 -10.37 13.81
CA LEU A 176 -2.85 -11.68 14.22
C LEU A 176 -4.18 -11.99 13.51
N TYR A 177 -5.07 -11.00 13.42
CA TYR A 177 -6.32 -11.14 12.67
C TYR A 177 -6.06 -11.37 11.16
N GLN A 178 -5.09 -10.67 10.57
CA GLN A 178 -4.71 -10.87 9.16
C GLN A 178 -4.16 -12.27 8.90
N VAL A 179 -3.28 -12.78 9.78
CA VAL A 179 -2.78 -14.16 9.70
C VAL A 179 -3.94 -15.14 9.79
N TYR A 180 -4.84 -14.97 10.76
CA TYR A 180 -6.06 -15.77 10.87
C TYR A 180 -6.90 -15.74 9.57
N ALA A 181 -7.15 -14.55 9.01
CA ALA A 181 -7.96 -14.37 7.81
C ALA A 181 -7.34 -15.04 6.58
N VAL A 182 -6.02 -14.92 6.41
CA VAL A 182 -5.27 -15.60 5.34
C VAL A 182 -5.32 -17.11 5.53
N THR A 183 -5.12 -17.60 6.76
CA THR A 183 -5.09 -19.04 7.05
C THR A 183 -6.43 -19.72 6.78
N LEU A 184 -7.54 -19.04 7.06
CA LEU A 184 -8.90 -19.53 6.78
C LEU A 184 -9.45 -19.13 5.40
N GLY A 185 -8.68 -18.40 4.59
CA GLY A 185 -9.13 -17.94 3.26
C GLY A 185 -10.30 -16.95 3.31
N THR A 186 -10.49 -16.23 4.42
CA THR A 186 -11.61 -15.29 4.66
C THR A 186 -11.25 -13.83 4.31
N VAL A 187 -10.09 -13.62 3.67
CA VAL A 187 -9.65 -12.29 3.23
C VAL A 187 -10.58 -11.75 2.15
N PRO A 188 -11.06 -10.48 2.26
CA PRO A 188 -11.78 -9.82 1.18
C PRO A 188 -10.93 -9.76 -0.10
N ARG A 189 -11.53 -10.10 -1.24
CA ARG A 189 -10.92 -10.01 -2.57
C ARG A 189 -11.79 -9.10 -3.43
N PRO A 190 -11.39 -7.86 -3.75
CA PRO A 190 -10.13 -7.19 -3.36
C PRO A 190 -10.11 -6.74 -1.88
N ILE A 191 -8.92 -6.39 -1.37
CA ILE A 191 -8.76 -5.86 -0.01
C ILE A 191 -9.50 -4.51 0.07
N GLU A 192 -10.36 -4.33 1.07
CA GLU A 192 -11.16 -3.10 1.16
C GLU A 192 -10.32 -1.86 1.49
N THR A 193 -10.67 -0.74 0.87
CA THR A 193 -10.15 0.60 1.21
C THR A 193 -11.32 1.58 1.39
N PRO A 194 -11.17 2.63 2.23
CA PRO A 194 -10.01 2.96 3.06
C PRO A 194 -9.78 1.97 4.22
N ILE A 195 -8.53 1.83 4.66
CA ILE A 195 -8.17 0.98 5.80
C ILE A 195 -8.63 1.69 7.09
N ALA A 196 -9.42 1.00 7.92
CA ALA A 196 -10.07 1.60 9.09
C ALA A 196 -9.11 2.12 10.17
N ASN A 197 -7.94 1.48 10.33
CA ASN A 197 -6.95 1.79 11.38
C ASN A 197 -5.66 2.41 10.82
N LEU A 198 -5.75 3.14 9.69
CA LEU A 198 -4.59 3.87 9.19
C LEU A 198 -4.30 5.08 10.09
N ARG A 199 -3.01 5.39 10.26
CA ARG A 199 -2.56 6.56 11.02
C ARG A 199 -3.07 7.86 10.41
N PRO A 200 -3.20 8.93 11.23
CA PRO A 200 -3.46 10.26 10.69
C PRO A 200 -2.42 10.64 9.63
N ALA A 201 -2.89 11.23 8.53
CA ALA A 201 -2.03 11.60 7.41
C ALA A 201 -0.89 12.55 7.84
N ARG A 202 -1.17 13.49 8.75
CA ARG A 202 -0.16 14.44 9.25
C ARG A 202 1.03 13.74 9.92
N GLU A 203 0.77 12.81 10.84
CA GLU A 203 1.80 12.04 11.56
C GLU A 203 2.56 11.03 10.68
N THR A 204 2.15 10.88 9.43
CA THR A 204 2.71 9.89 8.50
C THR A 204 3.41 10.56 7.34
N CYS A 205 2.74 11.49 6.68
CA CYS A 205 3.23 12.19 5.51
C CYS A 205 4.19 13.32 5.90
N GLU A 206 3.93 14.06 6.98
CA GLU A 206 4.66 15.30 7.30
C GLU A 206 6.07 15.04 7.85
N GLU A 207 6.33 13.82 8.33
CA GLU A 207 7.68 13.36 8.71
C GLU A 207 8.68 13.43 7.53
N CYS A 208 8.18 13.35 6.29
CA CYS A 208 8.98 13.40 5.07
C CYS A 208 8.60 14.57 4.13
N HIS A 209 7.34 15.01 4.16
CA HIS A 209 6.80 16.05 3.29
C HIS A 209 6.45 17.30 4.10
N TRP A 210 7.25 18.35 3.98
CA TRP A 210 7.08 19.58 4.77
C TRP A 210 5.96 20.50 4.22
N PRO A 211 4.75 20.55 4.81
CA PRO A 211 3.62 21.28 4.24
C PRO A 211 3.84 22.79 4.20
N GLU A 212 4.50 23.37 5.20
CA GLU A 212 4.73 24.82 5.29
C GLU A 212 5.74 25.33 4.25
N LYS A 213 6.38 24.45 3.49
CA LYS A 213 7.30 24.83 2.40
C LYS A 213 6.52 25.34 1.18
N PHE A 214 7.06 26.35 0.51
CA PHE A 214 6.53 26.79 -0.78
C PHE A 214 6.69 25.72 -1.87
N TYR A 215 5.61 25.45 -2.60
CA TYR A 215 5.57 24.54 -3.74
C TYR A 215 5.30 25.29 -5.04
N SER A 216 6.31 25.39 -5.91
CA SER A 216 6.17 25.99 -7.23
C SER A 216 5.18 25.24 -8.11
N ARG A 217 4.53 25.98 -9.02
CA ARG A 217 3.77 25.39 -10.12
C ARG A 217 4.66 24.46 -10.95
N LYS A 218 4.11 23.35 -11.43
CA LYS A 218 4.86 22.30 -12.13
C LYS A 218 4.32 22.08 -13.54
N LEU A 219 5.21 22.12 -14.53
CA LEU A 219 4.90 21.68 -15.89
C LEU A 219 4.77 20.15 -15.91
N ARG A 220 3.66 19.66 -16.47
CA ARG A 220 3.44 18.25 -16.77
C ARG A 220 3.22 18.09 -18.27
N GLN A 221 3.86 17.07 -18.82
CA GLN A 221 3.70 16.67 -20.20
C GLN A 221 3.17 15.24 -20.22
N THR A 222 2.11 15.02 -20.97
CA THR A 222 1.50 13.70 -21.15
C THR A 222 1.35 13.42 -22.63
N LYS A 223 1.63 12.17 -23.01
CA LYS A 223 1.40 11.66 -24.35
C LYS A 223 0.23 10.70 -24.33
N HIS A 224 -0.64 10.86 -25.29
CA HIS A 224 -1.80 10.01 -25.49
C HIS A 224 -1.72 9.38 -26.88
N TYR A 225 -2.09 8.11 -26.98
CA TYR A 225 -2.21 7.43 -28.26
C TYR A 225 -3.66 7.05 -28.48
N LEU A 226 -4.20 7.47 -29.62
CA LEU A 226 -5.56 7.11 -30.04
C LEU A 226 -5.61 5.64 -30.45
N SER A 227 -6.81 5.05 -30.37
CA SER A 227 -7.07 3.66 -30.77
C SER A 227 -7.29 3.51 -32.29
N ASP A 228 -6.77 4.43 -33.09
CA ASP A 228 -6.87 4.42 -34.55
C ASP A 228 -5.77 3.54 -35.19
N GLU A 229 -5.84 3.42 -36.52
CA GLU A 229 -4.92 2.58 -37.31
C GLU A 229 -3.43 2.87 -37.01
N LYS A 230 -3.10 4.16 -36.84
CA LYS A 230 -1.72 4.63 -36.73
C LYS A 230 -1.24 4.81 -35.29
N ASN A 231 -2.10 4.51 -34.31
CA ASN A 231 -1.88 4.89 -32.91
C ASN A 231 -1.48 6.37 -32.81
N SER A 232 -2.31 7.26 -33.38
CA SER A 232 -2.01 8.68 -33.54
C SER A 232 -1.69 9.32 -32.19
N GLU A 233 -0.59 10.05 -32.14
CA GLU A 233 -0.06 10.66 -30.93
C GLU A 233 -0.67 12.05 -30.71
N TRP A 234 -1.18 12.25 -29.51
CA TRP A 234 -1.73 13.50 -29.01
C TRP A 234 -1.00 13.91 -27.73
N ASP A 235 -0.36 15.07 -27.78
CA ASP A 235 0.43 15.57 -26.67
C ASP A 235 -0.36 16.64 -25.90
N ILE A 236 -0.24 16.65 -24.59
CA ILE A 236 -0.76 17.70 -23.72
C ILE A 236 0.36 18.18 -22.79
N SER A 237 0.59 19.48 -22.78
CA SER A 237 1.50 20.16 -21.86
C SER A 237 0.68 21.12 -21.01
N LEU A 238 0.71 20.94 -19.70
CA LEU A 238 -0.08 21.72 -18.75
C LEU A 238 0.74 22.16 -17.54
N THR A 239 0.38 23.30 -16.96
CA THR A 239 0.97 23.82 -15.73
C THR A 239 0.02 23.54 -14.57
N MET A 240 0.43 22.65 -13.67
CA MET A 240 -0.29 22.38 -12.43
C MET A 240 -0.07 23.52 -11.43
N LYS A 241 -1.15 24.11 -10.92
CA LYS A 241 -1.13 25.18 -9.92
C LYS A 241 -0.99 24.61 -8.50
N ILE A 242 0.14 23.97 -8.23
CA ILE A 242 0.42 23.32 -6.93
C ILE A 242 0.32 24.36 -5.79
N GLY A 243 0.99 25.49 -5.96
CA GLY A 243 0.90 26.65 -5.08
C GLY A 243 0.78 27.96 -5.85
N ALA A 244 1.04 29.06 -5.15
CA ALA A 244 1.05 30.41 -5.72
C ALA A 244 2.07 30.57 -6.87
N PRO A 245 1.87 31.51 -7.80
CA PRO A 245 2.78 31.69 -8.94
C PRO A 245 4.16 32.19 -8.52
N LEU A 246 4.26 32.91 -7.39
CA LEU A 246 5.48 33.49 -6.85
C LEU A 246 5.69 33.01 -5.42
N SER A 247 6.93 32.70 -5.05
CA SER A 247 7.28 32.21 -3.71
C SER A 247 6.94 33.19 -2.59
N ALA A 248 7.03 34.50 -2.85
CA ALA A 248 6.71 35.56 -1.90
C ALA A 248 5.24 35.54 -1.43
N LEU A 249 4.33 34.91 -2.19
CA LEU A 249 2.92 34.78 -1.84
C LEU A 249 2.65 33.55 -0.95
N GLY A 250 3.66 32.72 -0.68
CA GLY A 250 3.53 31.54 0.20
C GLY A 250 2.44 30.56 -0.26
N LEU A 251 1.56 30.17 0.67
CA LEU A 251 0.52 29.15 0.49
C LEU A 251 -0.88 29.74 0.21
N GLN A 252 -0.94 30.99 -0.28
CA GLN A 252 -2.20 31.70 -0.46
C GLN A 252 -3.09 31.15 -1.59
N GLU A 253 -2.51 30.49 -2.60
CA GLU A 253 -3.21 30.01 -3.78
C GLU A 253 -2.76 28.59 -4.19
N GLY A 254 -3.59 27.93 -5.01
CA GLY A 254 -3.28 26.65 -5.66
C GLY A 254 -4.12 25.49 -5.13
N ILE A 255 -3.89 24.30 -5.69
CA ILE A 255 -4.63 23.08 -5.33
C ILE A 255 -4.28 22.56 -3.93
N HIS A 256 -3.15 22.96 -3.37
CA HIS A 256 -2.76 22.65 -1.98
C HIS A 256 -3.32 23.66 -0.97
N TRP A 257 -4.54 24.12 -1.17
CA TRP A 257 -5.12 25.11 -0.27
C TRP A 257 -5.30 24.60 1.17
N HIS A 258 -5.45 23.29 1.36
CA HIS A 258 -5.67 22.66 2.68
C HIS A 258 -4.46 22.76 3.64
N ILE A 259 -3.25 23.04 3.15
CA ILE A 259 -2.05 23.24 3.99
C ILE A 259 -1.81 24.71 4.34
N ASN A 260 -2.68 25.62 3.90
CA ASN A 260 -2.57 27.03 4.26
C ASN A 260 -2.91 27.19 5.77
N PRO A 261 -2.03 27.82 6.57
CA PRO A 261 -2.22 27.95 8.02
C PRO A 261 -3.44 28.80 8.41
N ASP A 262 -3.93 29.65 7.51
CA ASP A 262 -5.09 30.49 7.73
C ASP A 262 -6.40 29.80 7.30
N VAL A 263 -6.35 28.57 6.79
CA VAL A 263 -7.50 27.90 6.16
C VAL A 263 -7.76 26.54 6.78
N LYS A 264 -9.02 26.32 7.14
CA LYS A 264 -9.54 25.02 7.57
C LYS A 264 -10.66 24.60 6.64
N ILE A 265 -10.52 23.45 5.99
CA ILE A 265 -11.56 22.83 5.16
C ILE A 265 -12.04 21.57 5.85
N GLU A 266 -13.34 21.51 6.12
CA GLU A 266 -14.00 20.34 6.69
C GLU A 266 -15.05 19.82 5.74
N TYR A 267 -15.31 18.51 5.77
CA TYR A 267 -16.33 17.89 4.94
C TYR A 267 -17.02 16.74 5.68
N LYS A 268 -18.19 16.37 5.18
CA LYS A 268 -18.93 15.18 5.60
C LYS A 268 -19.14 14.31 4.36
N ALA A 269 -18.84 13.02 4.46
CA ALA A 269 -19.07 12.06 3.39
C ALA A 269 -20.30 11.19 3.69
N ALA A 270 -21.12 10.94 2.68
CA ALA A 270 -22.32 10.10 2.80
C ALA A 270 -22.01 8.60 2.60
N ASP A 271 -20.84 8.26 2.06
CA ASP A 271 -20.41 6.90 1.76
C ASP A 271 -19.03 6.57 2.36
N LYS A 272 -18.74 5.28 2.53
CA LYS A 272 -17.47 4.79 3.12
C LYS A 272 -16.24 5.12 2.27
N LYS A 273 -16.38 5.21 0.94
CA LYS A 273 -15.28 5.52 0.02
C LYS A 273 -15.00 7.03 -0.09
N ARG A 274 -15.88 7.87 0.48
CA ARG A 274 -15.76 9.33 0.51
C ARG A 274 -15.82 9.95 -0.89
N GLU A 275 -16.67 9.38 -1.74
CA GLU A 275 -16.90 9.85 -3.11
C GLU A 275 -18.15 10.76 -3.22
N ILE A 276 -19.02 10.73 -2.20
CA ILE A 276 -20.23 11.53 -2.08
C ILE A 276 -20.05 12.48 -0.89
N ILE A 277 -19.84 13.76 -1.18
CA ILE A 277 -19.61 14.82 -0.20
C ILE A 277 -20.77 15.81 -0.33
N PRO A 278 -21.83 15.69 0.49
CA PRO A 278 -22.97 16.61 0.44
C PRO A 278 -22.72 17.95 1.16
N TRP A 279 -21.65 18.06 1.95
CA TRP A 279 -21.41 19.21 2.82
C TRP A 279 -19.92 19.50 2.96
N VAL A 280 -19.59 20.79 2.85
CA VAL A 280 -18.24 21.33 3.01
C VAL A 280 -18.30 22.61 3.83
N ARG A 281 -17.36 22.79 4.76
CA ARG A 281 -17.19 24.03 5.52
C ARG A 281 -15.79 24.58 5.31
N TYR A 282 -15.74 25.82 4.83
CA TYR A 282 -14.57 26.66 4.83
C TYR A 282 -14.55 27.49 6.12
N THR A 283 -13.39 27.58 6.77
CA THR A 283 -13.15 28.54 7.85
C THR A 283 -11.81 29.23 7.63
N ASN A 284 -11.84 30.56 7.60
CA ASN A 284 -10.65 31.39 7.64
C ASN A 284 -10.24 31.60 9.10
N LEU A 285 -9.11 31.02 9.51
CA LEU A 285 -8.63 31.07 10.90
C LEU A 285 -8.10 32.45 11.29
N LYS A 286 -7.78 33.31 10.33
CA LYS A 286 -7.28 34.67 10.56
C LYS A 286 -8.39 35.69 10.69
N THR A 287 -9.43 35.62 9.85
CA THR A 287 -10.56 36.56 9.87
C THR A 287 -11.75 36.06 10.69
N GLY A 288 -11.84 34.74 10.91
CA GLY A 288 -13.01 34.09 11.50
C GLY A 288 -14.17 33.88 10.52
N GLU A 289 -14.02 34.20 9.23
CA GLU A 289 -15.06 33.95 8.23
C GLU A 289 -15.35 32.45 8.10
N VAL A 290 -16.62 32.07 8.16
CA VAL A 290 -17.08 30.70 7.96
C VAL A 290 -18.07 30.68 6.82
N ILE A 291 -17.86 29.78 5.86
CA ILE A 291 -18.79 29.54 4.77
C ILE A 291 -19.11 28.05 4.73
N VAL A 292 -20.39 27.73 4.76
CA VAL A 292 -20.90 26.37 4.64
C VAL A 292 -21.50 26.21 3.25
N TYR A 293 -21.13 25.15 2.56
CA TYR A 293 -21.64 24.77 1.25
C TYR A 293 -22.36 23.43 1.36
N GLU A 294 -23.55 23.36 0.78
CA GLU A 294 -24.34 22.14 0.71
C GLU A 294 -24.69 21.83 -0.74
N ASP A 295 -24.66 20.54 -1.09
CA ASP A 295 -25.11 20.05 -2.39
C ASP A 295 -26.49 19.37 -2.23
N PRO A 296 -27.59 20.05 -2.59
CA PRO A 296 -28.94 19.51 -2.43
C PRO A 296 -29.20 18.30 -3.33
N ASN A 297 -28.38 18.07 -4.37
CA ASN A 297 -28.53 16.94 -5.28
C ASN A 297 -27.98 15.63 -4.70
N GLN A 298 -27.15 15.71 -3.65
CA GLN A 298 -26.57 14.54 -3.02
C GLN A 298 -27.44 14.06 -1.85
N LYS A 299 -28.18 12.97 -2.08
CA LYS A 299 -29.09 12.39 -1.08
C LYS A 299 -28.30 11.72 0.06
N VAL A 300 -28.52 12.20 1.28
CA VAL A 300 -28.07 11.53 2.52
C VAL A 300 -29.09 10.45 2.91
N ALA A 301 -28.71 9.17 2.82
CA ALA A 301 -29.58 8.08 3.25
C ALA A 301 -29.78 8.12 4.78
N ASN A 302 -31.03 7.93 5.23
CA ASN A 302 -31.42 7.72 6.64
C ASN A 302 -31.30 8.91 7.63
N GLY A 303 -31.22 10.14 7.13
CA GLY A 303 -31.65 11.31 7.91
C GLY A 303 -30.55 11.98 8.76
N LYS A 304 -30.47 13.29 8.50
CA LYS A 304 -29.68 14.35 9.15
C LYS A 304 -28.17 14.21 8.95
N LEU A 305 -27.69 15.03 8.02
CA LEU A 305 -26.31 15.45 7.80
C LEU A 305 -25.51 15.69 9.11
N GLU A 306 -26.19 15.98 10.22
CA GLU A 306 -25.62 16.08 11.57
C GLU A 306 -25.03 14.79 12.17
N THR A 307 -25.49 13.61 11.75
CA THR A 307 -24.95 12.33 12.27
C THR A 307 -23.67 11.89 11.55
N LEU A 308 -23.33 12.54 10.44
CA LEU A 308 -22.12 12.23 9.68
C LEU A 308 -20.88 12.75 10.40
N GLU A 309 -19.81 11.95 10.38
CA GLU A 309 -18.51 12.36 10.88
C GLU A 309 -18.02 13.61 10.13
N THR A 310 -17.66 14.65 10.88
CA THR A 310 -17.00 15.82 10.31
C THR A 310 -15.51 15.57 10.24
N ARG A 311 -14.97 15.58 9.03
CA ARG A 311 -13.55 15.30 8.76
C ARG A 311 -12.85 16.57 8.32
N LEU A 312 -11.61 16.75 8.75
CA LEU A 312 -10.71 17.76 8.19
C LEU A 312 -10.14 17.22 6.87
N VAL A 313 -10.08 18.05 5.84
CA VAL A 313 -9.37 17.69 4.59
C VAL A 313 -7.89 17.49 4.91
N ASP A 314 -7.37 16.32 4.58
CA ASP A 314 -5.97 15.95 4.77
C ASP A 314 -5.30 15.47 3.46
N CYS A 315 -4.00 15.15 3.54
CA CYS A 315 -3.22 14.69 2.40
C CYS A 315 -3.86 13.49 1.68
N MET A 316 -4.46 12.56 2.43
CA MET A 316 -5.03 11.32 1.92
C MET A 316 -6.39 11.51 1.28
N ASP A 317 -7.05 12.66 1.41
CA ASP A 317 -8.29 12.92 0.68
C ASP A 317 -8.05 13.13 -0.82
N CYS A 318 -6.83 13.50 -1.21
CA CYS A 318 -6.39 13.65 -2.60
C CYS A 318 -5.28 12.65 -2.98
N HIS A 319 -4.26 12.45 -2.14
CA HIS A 319 -3.16 11.52 -2.34
C HIS A 319 -3.46 10.13 -1.77
N ASN A 320 -4.68 9.61 -1.99
CA ASN A 320 -5.17 8.38 -1.36
C ASN A 320 -4.49 7.08 -1.83
N ARG A 321 -3.62 7.15 -2.87
CA ARG A 321 -2.87 6.01 -3.43
C ARG A 321 -1.38 6.37 -3.65
N PRO A 322 -0.63 6.74 -2.59
CA PRO A 322 0.73 7.26 -2.76
C PRO A 322 1.75 6.16 -3.14
N SER A 323 1.49 4.91 -2.73
CA SER A 323 2.38 3.76 -2.93
C SER A 323 1.72 2.59 -3.66
N HIS A 324 0.39 2.50 -3.63
CA HIS A 324 -0.37 1.35 -4.13
C HIS A 324 -1.33 1.77 -5.25
N ASN A 325 -0.75 2.36 -6.29
CA ASN A 325 -1.51 2.87 -7.44
C ASN A 325 -1.57 1.82 -8.56
N TYR A 326 -2.78 1.37 -8.88
CA TYR A 326 -3.05 0.50 -10.02
C TYR A 326 -3.48 1.39 -11.19
N GLN A 327 -2.59 1.56 -12.16
CA GLN A 327 -2.79 2.52 -13.24
C GLN A 327 -3.88 2.05 -14.21
N HIS A 328 -4.63 3.00 -14.76
CA HIS A 328 -5.58 2.74 -15.83
C HIS A 328 -4.85 2.20 -17.08
N PRO A 329 -5.40 1.20 -17.80
CA PRO A 329 -4.80 0.67 -19.02
C PRO A 329 -4.52 1.71 -20.08
N VAL A 330 -5.38 2.72 -20.23
CA VAL A 330 -5.08 3.85 -21.12
C VAL A 330 -3.75 4.51 -20.75
N TYR A 331 -3.50 4.76 -19.47
CA TYR A 331 -2.29 5.42 -18.98
C TYR A 331 -1.04 4.55 -19.14
N PHE A 332 -1.04 3.32 -18.62
CA PHE A 332 0.16 2.50 -18.67
C PHE A 332 0.51 2.04 -20.10
N LEU A 333 -0.48 1.82 -20.97
CA LEU A 333 -0.22 1.51 -22.38
C LEU A 333 0.35 2.74 -23.11
N ASN A 334 -0.11 3.96 -22.79
CA ASN A 334 0.49 5.16 -23.38
C ASN A 334 1.97 5.27 -23.00
N ASN A 335 2.29 5.06 -21.73
CA ASN A 335 3.68 5.07 -21.27
C ASN A 335 4.52 3.97 -21.93
N ALA A 336 3.97 2.75 -22.07
CA ALA A 336 4.67 1.63 -22.70
C ALA A 336 4.88 1.83 -24.21
N ILE A 337 3.97 2.51 -24.90
CA ILE A 337 4.17 2.92 -26.30
C ILE A 337 5.22 4.02 -26.37
N THR A 338 5.16 5.04 -25.50
CA THR A 338 6.16 6.12 -25.44
C THR A 338 7.56 5.60 -25.13
N SER A 339 7.71 4.61 -24.24
CA SER A 339 9.01 4.00 -23.92
C SER A 339 9.51 3.04 -25.01
N GLY A 340 8.69 2.74 -26.02
CA GLY A 340 8.99 1.74 -27.05
C GLY A 340 8.96 0.30 -26.54
N SER A 341 8.43 0.05 -25.33
CA SER A 341 8.18 -1.31 -24.82
C SER A 341 7.08 -1.99 -25.62
N ILE A 342 6.07 -1.23 -26.06
CA ILE A 342 5.08 -1.63 -27.06
C ILE A 342 5.39 -0.84 -28.35
N PRO A 343 5.74 -1.50 -29.47
CA PRO A 343 6.05 -0.82 -30.72
C PRO A 343 4.84 -0.04 -31.28
N LYS A 344 4.99 1.27 -31.48
CA LYS A 344 3.94 2.15 -32.04
C LYS A 344 3.66 1.84 -33.52
N GLU A 345 4.64 1.27 -34.21
CA GLU A 345 4.62 0.98 -35.65
C GLU A 345 3.61 -0.12 -36.00
N LEU A 346 3.22 -0.95 -35.02
CA LEU A 346 2.22 -1.97 -35.22
C LEU A 346 0.83 -1.33 -35.34
N PRO A 347 0.11 -1.57 -36.45
CA PRO A 347 -1.19 -0.95 -36.65
C PRO A 347 -2.16 -1.40 -35.56
N ARG A 348 -2.95 -0.44 -35.04
CA ARG A 348 -3.99 -0.65 -34.01
C ARG A 348 -3.52 -1.34 -32.72
N ILE A 349 -2.22 -1.34 -32.39
CA ILE A 349 -1.74 -2.02 -31.17
C ILE A 349 -2.39 -1.46 -29.90
N LYS A 350 -2.64 -0.14 -29.86
CA LYS A 350 -3.34 0.51 -28.73
C LYS A 350 -4.77 -0.03 -28.57
N PHE A 351 -5.48 -0.17 -29.68
CA PHE A 351 -6.85 -0.68 -29.72
C PHE A 351 -6.93 -2.11 -29.21
N ILE A 352 -6.18 -3.03 -29.83
CA ILE A 352 -6.24 -4.46 -29.47
C ILE A 352 -5.77 -4.70 -28.03
N ALA A 353 -4.79 -3.94 -27.55
CA ALA A 353 -4.36 -4.03 -26.16
C ALA A 353 -5.46 -3.61 -25.18
N LEU A 354 -6.19 -2.52 -25.46
CA LEU A 354 -7.31 -2.10 -24.62
C LEU A 354 -8.47 -3.10 -24.64
N ASP A 355 -8.82 -3.58 -25.83
CA ASP A 355 -9.89 -4.56 -26.06
C ASP A 355 -9.65 -5.85 -25.25
N ILE A 356 -8.43 -6.40 -25.30
CA ILE A 356 -8.08 -7.58 -24.52
C ILE A 356 -8.13 -7.29 -23.01
N LEU A 357 -7.57 -6.15 -22.57
CA LEU A 357 -7.44 -5.81 -21.16
C LEU A 357 -8.77 -5.45 -20.48
N GLU A 358 -9.84 -5.23 -21.25
CA GLU A 358 -11.20 -5.05 -20.72
C GLU A 358 -11.81 -6.35 -20.18
N ASN A 359 -11.36 -7.49 -20.68
CA ASN A 359 -11.84 -8.78 -20.23
C ASN A 359 -11.49 -9.03 -18.75
N ASN A 360 -12.36 -9.78 -18.07
CA ASN A 360 -12.07 -10.27 -16.73
C ASN A 360 -11.41 -11.64 -16.82
N PHE A 361 -10.18 -11.74 -16.32
CA PHE A 361 -9.45 -13.00 -16.23
C PHE A 361 -9.66 -13.63 -14.84
N ALA A 362 -9.62 -14.96 -14.75
CA ALA A 362 -9.67 -15.65 -13.47
C ALA A 362 -8.27 -15.80 -12.85
N THR A 363 -7.23 -15.99 -13.66
CA THR A 363 -5.84 -16.14 -13.20
C THR A 363 -4.85 -15.30 -14.01
N THR A 364 -3.69 -15.02 -13.42
CA THR A 364 -2.57 -14.37 -14.12
C THR A 364 -2.15 -15.19 -15.34
N ASP A 365 -2.05 -16.52 -15.22
CA ASP A 365 -1.60 -17.40 -16.31
C ASP A 365 -2.57 -17.41 -17.49
N GLU A 366 -3.87 -17.40 -17.22
CA GLU A 366 -4.92 -17.23 -18.23
C GLU A 366 -4.76 -15.87 -18.94
N ALA A 367 -4.63 -14.78 -18.19
CA ALA A 367 -4.42 -13.45 -18.77
C ALA A 367 -3.18 -13.39 -19.67
N MET A 368 -2.06 -14.00 -19.24
CA MET A 368 -0.85 -14.04 -20.06
C MET A 368 -1.10 -14.75 -21.40
N LYS A 369 -1.82 -15.87 -21.39
CA LYS A 369 -2.17 -16.63 -22.60
C LYS A 369 -3.13 -15.86 -23.49
N GLU A 370 -4.18 -15.27 -22.92
CA GLU A 370 -5.18 -14.51 -23.69
C GLU A 370 -4.57 -13.25 -24.32
N ILE A 371 -3.69 -12.54 -23.62
CA ILE A 371 -2.94 -11.41 -24.20
C ILE A 371 -2.10 -11.88 -25.39
N SER A 372 -1.35 -12.97 -25.22
CA SER A 372 -0.51 -13.50 -26.30
C SER A 372 -1.34 -13.95 -27.51
N ASN A 373 -2.36 -14.76 -27.28
CA ASN A 373 -3.17 -15.33 -28.35
C ASN A 373 -4.02 -14.27 -29.02
N GLY A 374 -4.67 -13.38 -28.26
CA GLY A 374 -5.51 -12.31 -28.79
C GLY A 374 -4.75 -11.37 -29.72
N VAL A 375 -3.52 -10.99 -29.35
CA VAL A 375 -2.67 -10.16 -30.22
C VAL A 375 -2.25 -10.92 -31.48
N LEU A 376 -1.82 -12.19 -31.35
CA LEU A 376 -1.41 -13.01 -32.50
C LEU A 376 -2.58 -13.24 -33.47
N ASP A 377 -3.75 -13.60 -32.97
CA ASP A 377 -4.95 -13.88 -33.76
C ASP A 377 -5.44 -12.60 -34.45
N PHE A 378 -5.40 -11.46 -33.76
CA PHE A 378 -5.73 -10.16 -34.35
C PHE A 378 -4.83 -9.83 -35.55
N TYR A 379 -3.52 -9.97 -35.42
CA TYR A 379 -2.59 -9.68 -36.53
C TYR A 379 -2.69 -10.73 -37.65
N LYS A 380 -2.90 -12.00 -37.31
CA LYS A 380 -3.10 -13.06 -38.31
C LYS A 380 -4.37 -12.83 -39.14
N ALA A 381 -5.44 -12.35 -38.53
CA ALA A 381 -6.72 -12.12 -39.20
C ALA A 381 -6.75 -10.79 -39.99
N ASN A 382 -6.27 -9.69 -39.40
CA ASN A 382 -6.45 -8.34 -39.94
C ASN A 382 -5.23 -7.79 -40.69
N TYR A 383 -4.02 -8.27 -40.36
CA TYR A 383 -2.76 -7.81 -40.96
C TYR A 383 -1.79 -8.97 -41.29
N PRO A 384 -2.14 -9.89 -42.20
CA PRO A 384 -1.34 -11.09 -42.48
C PRO A 384 0.12 -10.79 -42.86
N GLU A 385 0.35 -9.70 -43.59
CA GLU A 385 1.71 -9.27 -43.98
C GLU A 385 2.54 -8.77 -42.79
N VAL A 386 1.92 -8.06 -41.84
CA VAL A 386 2.57 -7.64 -40.59
C VAL A 386 2.88 -8.88 -39.75
N PHE A 387 1.95 -9.81 -39.65
CA PHE A 387 2.15 -11.08 -38.94
C PHE A 387 3.32 -11.90 -39.49
N LYS A 388 3.46 -11.97 -40.81
CA LYS A 388 4.53 -12.72 -41.48
C LYS A 388 5.90 -12.03 -41.37
N ASN A 389 5.95 -10.70 -41.55
CA ASN A 389 7.20 -9.97 -41.73
C ASN A 389 7.70 -9.27 -40.44
N GLN A 390 6.82 -9.04 -39.46
CA GLN A 390 7.12 -8.25 -38.24
C GLN A 390 6.89 -9.03 -36.94
N LYS A 391 7.04 -10.36 -36.97
CA LYS A 391 6.81 -11.23 -35.80
C LYS A 391 7.57 -10.78 -34.54
N SER A 392 8.83 -10.35 -34.68
CA SER A 392 9.63 -9.83 -33.56
C SER A 392 9.00 -8.61 -32.88
N LEU A 393 8.38 -7.70 -33.65
CA LEU A 393 7.66 -6.55 -33.09
C LEU A 393 6.38 -7.00 -32.37
N ILE A 394 5.67 -7.97 -32.91
CA ILE A 394 4.47 -8.54 -32.27
C ILE A 394 4.84 -9.21 -30.94
N ASP A 395 5.88 -10.06 -30.92
CA ASP A 395 6.36 -10.73 -29.72
C ASP A 395 6.81 -9.72 -28.64
N LYS A 396 7.45 -8.62 -29.07
CA LYS A 396 7.82 -7.50 -28.20
C LYS A 396 6.58 -6.79 -27.64
N ALA A 397 5.57 -6.55 -28.47
CA ALA A 397 4.31 -5.93 -28.04
C ALA A 397 3.58 -6.78 -27.00
N ILE A 398 3.48 -8.09 -27.24
CA ILE A 398 2.90 -9.07 -26.31
C ILE A 398 3.62 -9.00 -24.96
N SER A 399 4.96 -9.08 -24.98
CA SER A 399 5.77 -9.01 -23.77
C SER A 399 5.58 -7.68 -23.02
N GLY A 400 5.47 -6.57 -23.75
CA GLY A 400 5.19 -5.25 -23.20
C GLY A 400 3.81 -5.16 -22.52
N ILE A 401 2.76 -5.66 -23.16
CA ILE A 401 1.40 -5.67 -22.61
C ILE A 401 1.34 -6.57 -21.38
N GLN A 402 1.91 -7.77 -21.44
CA GLN A 402 2.00 -8.69 -20.30
C GLN A 402 2.77 -8.09 -19.11
N ALA A 403 3.87 -7.37 -19.38
CA ALA A 403 4.65 -6.72 -18.34
C ALA A 403 3.85 -5.60 -17.63
N GLU A 404 3.09 -4.79 -18.37
CA GLU A 404 2.25 -3.75 -17.78
C GLU A 404 1.01 -4.32 -17.06
N PHE A 405 0.42 -5.40 -17.59
CA PHE A 405 -0.64 -6.14 -16.90
C PHE A 405 -0.18 -6.60 -15.52
N ASN A 406 0.98 -7.26 -15.45
CA ASN A 406 1.53 -7.80 -14.20
C ASN A 406 1.89 -6.74 -13.15
N LYS A 407 1.95 -5.45 -13.52
CA LYS A 407 2.17 -4.34 -12.60
C LYS A 407 0.87 -3.77 -12.04
N ASN A 408 -0.25 -3.89 -12.76
CA ASN A 408 -1.46 -3.11 -12.50
C ASN A 408 -2.71 -3.95 -12.25
N MET A 409 -2.74 -5.21 -12.70
CA MET A 409 -3.92 -6.07 -12.64
C MET A 409 -3.57 -7.43 -12.01
N PHE A 410 -4.40 -7.88 -11.07
CA PHE A 410 -4.17 -9.11 -10.32
C PHE A 410 -5.49 -9.89 -10.18
N PRO A 411 -5.77 -10.80 -11.13
CA PRO A 411 -7.00 -11.58 -11.19
C PRO A 411 -7.37 -12.29 -9.89
N GLU A 412 -6.40 -12.94 -9.25
CA GLU A 412 -6.60 -13.77 -8.05
C GLU A 412 -7.11 -12.95 -6.86
N MET A 413 -6.72 -11.67 -6.81
CA MET A 413 -7.17 -10.71 -5.78
C MET A 413 -8.25 -9.77 -6.29
N LYS A 414 -8.76 -9.97 -7.52
CA LYS A 414 -9.76 -9.11 -8.17
C LYS A 414 -9.36 -7.64 -8.17
N VAL A 415 -8.06 -7.36 -8.27
CA VAL A 415 -7.51 -6.00 -8.33
C VAL A 415 -7.41 -5.57 -9.78
N LYS A 416 -8.07 -4.46 -10.11
CA LYS A 416 -8.00 -3.77 -11.39
C LYS A 416 -8.16 -2.26 -11.19
N TRP A 417 -7.89 -1.48 -12.23
CA TRP A 417 -7.80 -0.01 -12.17
C TRP A 417 -9.06 0.68 -11.62
N ASN A 418 -10.25 0.12 -11.85
CA ASN A 418 -11.54 0.74 -11.48
C ASN A 418 -12.09 0.31 -10.12
N VAL A 419 -11.39 -0.57 -9.40
CA VAL A 419 -11.85 -1.06 -8.07
C VAL A 419 -11.69 0.03 -7.01
N TYR A 420 -10.60 0.80 -7.12
CA TYR A 420 -10.11 1.66 -6.06
C TYR A 420 -10.08 3.11 -6.51
N PRO A 421 -10.82 4.02 -5.86
CA PRO A 421 -10.78 5.44 -6.17
C PRO A 421 -9.35 6.00 -6.11
N ASN A 422 -8.99 6.82 -7.08
CA ASN A 422 -7.76 7.62 -7.08
C ASN A 422 -8.11 9.10 -7.26
N ASN A 423 -7.92 9.88 -6.19
CA ASN A 423 -8.48 11.23 -6.09
C ASN A 423 -7.50 12.34 -6.48
N ILE A 424 -6.33 11.99 -7.05
CA ILE A 424 -5.29 12.95 -7.46
C ILE A 424 -5.61 13.68 -8.77
N GLY A 425 -6.60 13.22 -9.53
CA GLY A 425 -7.02 13.75 -10.82
C GLY A 425 -8.52 13.56 -11.04
N HIS A 426 -9.02 13.91 -12.23
CA HIS A 426 -10.45 13.91 -12.55
C HIS A 426 -10.80 13.16 -13.86
N LEU A 427 -9.87 12.36 -14.38
CA LEU A 427 -10.06 11.63 -15.64
C LEU A 427 -10.87 10.35 -15.40
N GLU A 428 -10.37 9.40 -14.61
CA GLU A 428 -11.02 8.11 -14.37
C GLU A 428 -11.94 8.11 -13.13
N PHE A 429 -11.68 9.03 -12.19
CA PHE A 429 -12.44 9.23 -10.96
C PHE A 429 -12.81 10.70 -10.81
N LYS A 430 -13.68 11.04 -9.85
CA LYS A 430 -14.16 12.43 -9.66
C LYS A 430 -13.07 13.35 -9.08
N GLY A 431 -12.23 12.84 -8.18
CA GLY A 431 -11.19 13.65 -7.52
C GLY A 431 -11.75 14.92 -6.89
N CYS A 432 -11.25 16.09 -7.30
CA CYS A 432 -11.71 17.38 -6.79
C CYS A 432 -13.18 17.70 -7.15
N PHE A 433 -13.73 17.11 -8.22
CA PHE A 433 -15.12 17.31 -8.65
C PHE A 433 -16.15 16.67 -7.72
N ARG A 434 -15.72 15.95 -6.67
CA ARG A 434 -16.59 15.58 -5.54
C ARG A 434 -17.18 16.82 -4.84
N CYS A 435 -16.45 17.93 -4.83
CA CYS A 435 -16.89 19.22 -4.28
C CYS A 435 -16.98 20.34 -5.34
N HIS A 436 -16.06 20.35 -6.31
CA HIS A 436 -16.03 21.36 -7.39
C HIS A 436 -16.98 20.97 -8.52
N ASN A 437 -18.28 21.24 -8.34
CA ASN A 437 -19.32 20.74 -9.22
C ASN A 437 -20.43 21.76 -9.55
N ASP A 438 -20.24 23.04 -9.19
CA ASP A 438 -21.21 24.14 -9.32
C ASP A 438 -22.54 23.95 -8.54
N ASN A 439 -22.71 22.82 -7.85
CA ASN A 439 -23.91 22.47 -7.08
C ASN A 439 -23.76 22.74 -5.58
N HIS A 440 -22.53 22.71 -5.07
CA HIS A 440 -22.23 23.11 -3.70
C HIS A 440 -22.43 24.61 -3.52
N LYS A 441 -23.50 24.98 -2.81
CA LYS A 441 -23.92 26.37 -2.63
C LYS A 441 -24.04 26.73 -1.16
N SER A 442 -23.64 27.94 -0.82
CA SER A 442 -23.86 28.51 0.50
C SER A 442 -25.17 29.28 0.57
N ALA A 443 -25.60 29.64 1.78
CA ALA A 443 -26.83 30.40 2.01
C ALA A 443 -26.82 31.80 1.38
N ASP A 444 -25.64 32.41 1.25
CA ASP A 444 -25.41 33.70 0.56
C ASP A 444 -25.18 33.55 -0.96
N GLY A 445 -25.31 32.34 -1.51
CA GLY A 445 -25.26 32.08 -2.95
C GLY A 445 -23.84 31.90 -3.53
N LYS A 446 -22.80 31.85 -2.69
CA LYS A 446 -21.45 31.47 -3.15
C LYS A 446 -21.45 30.00 -3.58
N VAL A 447 -20.64 29.67 -4.58
CA VAL A 447 -20.59 28.34 -5.20
C VAL A 447 -19.17 27.81 -5.24
N ILE A 448 -18.99 26.51 -4.97
CA ILE A 448 -17.71 25.83 -5.26
C ILE A 448 -17.64 25.53 -6.77
N ARG A 449 -16.94 26.41 -7.48
CA ARG A 449 -16.92 26.43 -8.95
C ARG A 449 -16.21 25.21 -9.57
N MET A 450 -16.76 24.72 -10.68
CA MET A 450 -16.15 23.70 -11.55
C MET A 450 -15.41 24.38 -12.74
N ASP A 451 -14.28 25.02 -12.46
CA ASP A 451 -13.42 25.64 -13.48
C ASP A 451 -12.04 24.97 -13.52
N CYS A 452 -11.70 24.37 -14.67
CA CYS A 452 -10.42 23.69 -14.90
C CYS A 452 -9.22 24.59 -14.60
N ASN A 453 -9.33 25.89 -14.91
CA ASN A 453 -8.25 26.85 -14.73
C ASN A 453 -7.97 27.15 -13.25
N LEU A 454 -8.80 26.71 -12.30
CA LEU A 454 -8.47 26.77 -10.87
C LEU A 454 -7.29 25.85 -10.54
N CYS A 455 -7.21 24.70 -11.20
CA CYS A 455 -6.27 23.63 -10.86
C CYS A 455 -5.05 23.60 -11.79
N HIS A 456 -5.27 23.78 -13.09
CA HIS A 456 -4.20 23.76 -14.08
C HIS A 456 -4.54 24.60 -15.31
N THR A 457 -3.52 25.04 -16.05
CA THR A 457 -3.68 25.69 -17.35
C THR A 457 -3.05 24.85 -18.44
N ILE A 458 -3.72 24.69 -19.58
CA ILE A 458 -3.15 23.98 -20.73
C ILE A 458 -2.28 24.95 -21.51
N ASN A 459 -0.98 24.63 -21.58
CA ASN A 459 0.04 25.43 -22.26
C ASN A 459 0.17 25.03 -23.73
N ALA A 460 0.01 23.74 -24.05
CA ALA A 460 0.00 23.24 -25.41
C ALA A 460 -0.79 21.95 -25.51
N GLN A 461 -1.43 21.70 -26.66
CA GLN A 461 -2.08 20.42 -26.93
C GLN A 461 -2.24 20.15 -28.43
N GLY A 462 -2.41 18.88 -28.79
CA GLY A 462 -2.77 18.46 -30.16
C GLY A 462 -1.85 17.38 -30.73
N TYR A 463 -2.01 17.12 -32.03
CA TYR A 463 -1.11 16.24 -32.76
C TYR A 463 0.31 16.82 -32.81
N THR A 464 1.32 15.95 -32.81
CA THR A 464 2.75 16.32 -32.74
C THR A 464 3.17 17.34 -33.81
N ASN A 465 2.59 17.27 -35.02
CA ASN A 465 2.87 18.19 -36.13
C ASN A 465 1.98 19.45 -36.15
N LYS A 466 0.98 19.54 -35.28
CA LYS A 466 -0.03 20.61 -35.23
C LYS A 466 -0.36 21.03 -33.79
N LEU A 467 0.67 21.13 -32.95
CA LEU A 467 0.52 21.58 -31.56
C LEU A 467 0.04 23.03 -31.49
N GLU A 468 -1.13 23.22 -30.91
CA GLU A 468 -1.60 24.53 -30.47
C GLU A 468 -0.86 24.93 -29.19
N LYS A 469 -0.51 26.22 -29.06
CA LYS A 469 0.28 26.74 -27.95
C LYS A 469 -0.37 27.99 -27.39
N ALA A 470 -0.49 28.06 -26.08
CA ALA A 470 -0.88 29.27 -25.37
C ALA A 470 0.26 30.30 -25.40
N SER A 471 -0.09 31.57 -25.17
CA SER A 471 0.89 32.56 -24.75
C SER A 471 1.45 32.21 -23.35
N LEU A 472 2.56 32.83 -22.95
CA LEU A 472 3.30 32.49 -21.71
C LEU A 472 2.42 32.44 -20.43
N PHE A 473 1.39 33.28 -20.38
CA PHE A 473 0.43 33.35 -19.26
C PHE A 473 -1.01 33.05 -19.68
N GLY A 474 -1.21 32.60 -20.92
CA GLY A 474 -2.51 32.18 -21.43
C GLY A 474 -2.86 30.75 -21.03
N ALA A 475 -4.12 30.39 -21.22
CA ALA A 475 -4.60 29.03 -21.10
C ALA A 475 -5.39 28.68 -22.37
N LEU A 476 -5.16 27.48 -22.91
CA LEU A 476 -6.01 26.95 -23.98
C LEU A 476 -7.25 26.28 -23.37
N ASP A 477 -8.36 26.38 -24.08
CA ASP A 477 -9.51 25.51 -23.81
C ASP A 477 -9.13 24.07 -24.11
N PHE A 478 -9.52 23.15 -23.23
CA PHE A 478 -9.25 21.73 -23.43
C PHE A 478 -9.86 21.22 -24.75
N LYS A 479 -9.11 20.39 -25.46
CA LYS A 479 -9.58 19.62 -26.61
C LYS A 479 -9.43 18.16 -26.29
N HIS A 480 -10.54 17.44 -26.34
CA HIS A 480 -10.52 16.00 -26.13
C HIS A 480 -9.69 15.33 -27.24
N PRO A 481 -8.75 14.41 -26.90
CA PRO A 481 -7.96 13.69 -27.90
C PRO A 481 -8.83 12.83 -28.82
N GLY A 482 -9.00 13.27 -30.07
CA GLY A 482 -9.84 12.58 -31.05
C GLY A 482 -10.90 13.51 -31.65
N THR A 483 -11.93 12.93 -32.25
CA THR A 483 -13.07 13.67 -32.84
C THR A 483 -14.42 13.05 -32.44
N ASP A 484 -14.40 12.08 -31.53
CA ASP A 484 -15.49 11.20 -31.13
C ASP A 484 -16.54 11.88 -30.22
N VAL A 485 -16.11 12.82 -29.37
CA VAL A 485 -17.01 13.43 -28.36
C VAL A 485 -17.25 14.93 -28.55
N GLY A 486 -16.57 15.60 -29.48
CA GLY A 486 -16.70 17.04 -29.73
C GLY A 486 -16.59 17.86 -28.44
N ASP A 487 -17.62 18.67 -28.15
CA ASP A 487 -17.68 19.55 -26.97
C ASP A 487 -18.40 18.95 -25.75
N LYS A 488 -18.77 17.65 -25.78
CA LYS A 488 -19.49 17.00 -24.67
C LYS A 488 -18.74 17.07 -23.34
N TRP A 489 -17.41 17.14 -23.37
CA TRP A 489 -16.56 17.29 -22.18
C TRP A 489 -16.87 18.57 -21.38
N LYS A 490 -17.49 19.59 -21.98
CA LYS A 490 -17.89 20.84 -21.29
C LYS A 490 -19.09 20.65 -20.36
N SER A 491 -19.91 19.62 -20.59
CA SER A 491 -21.16 19.37 -19.85
C SER A 491 -21.18 18.04 -19.10
N MET A 492 -20.17 17.19 -19.28
CA MET A 492 -20.06 15.87 -18.66
C MET A 492 -18.71 15.72 -17.97
N LEU A 493 -18.65 14.93 -16.90
CA LEU A 493 -17.39 14.61 -16.26
C LEU A 493 -16.60 13.64 -17.14
N CYS A 494 -15.28 13.80 -17.18
CA CYS A 494 -14.44 12.85 -17.91
C CYS A 494 -14.61 11.43 -17.35
N SER A 495 -14.77 11.30 -16.04
CA SER A 495 -14.97 10.00 -15.37
C SER A 495 -16.24 9.28 -15.81
N ASP A 496 -17.27 9.99 -16.26
CA ASP A 496 -18.50 9.35 -16.74
C ASP A 496 -18.26 8.50 -18.00
N CYS A 497 -17.19 8.80 -18.77
CA CYS A 497 -16.79 8.05 -19.97
C CYS A 497 -15.46 7.28 -19.81
N HIS A 498 -14.62 7.63 -18.85
CA HIS A 498 -13.24 7.09 -18.73
C HIS A 498 -13.06 6.14 -17.54
N THR A 499 -14.11 5.82 -16.78
CA THR A 499 -14.05 4.75 -15.77
C THR A 499 -13.99 3.34 -16.40
N SER A 500 -14.54 3.17 -17.60
CA SER A 500 -14.47 1.95 -18.43
C SER A 500 -13.47 2.10 -19.59
N LEU A 501 -13.06 0.98 -20.19
CA LEU A 501 -12.04 0.98 -21.24
C LEU A 501 -12.59 1.20 -22.64
N VAL A 502 -13.87 0.87 -22.87
CA VAL A 502 -14.49 0.96 -24.20
C VAL A 502 -15.73 1.84 -24.19
N HIS A 503 -15.72 2.82 -25.10
CA HIS A 503 -16.88 3.48 -25.67
C HIS A 503 -16.72 3.53 -27.19
#